data_AF-A0A1W1ZX29-F1
#
_entry.id   AF-A0A1W1ZX29-F1
#
_cell.length_a   1.000
_cell.length_b   1.000
_cell.length_c   1.000
_cell.angle_alpha   90.00
_cell.angle_beta   90.00
_cell.angle_gamma   90.00
#
_symmetry.space_group_name_H-M   'P 1'
#
loop_
_entity.id
_entity.type
_entity.pdbx_description
1 polymer ?
#
loop_
_entity_poly.entity_id
_entity_poly.type
_entity_poly.pdbx_seq_one_letter_code
_entity_poly.pdbx_strand_id
1 'polypeptide(L)'
;MRQIYSLFFLIILFTIVGCSSDNDGPIDETPTEVSPVIFDINAVPYPKLSDYNFFKGNLANLDPVYGVLPYEPISSLFTDYALKSRFVWMPDGVSANYVADDKIFNFPSSTVLIKNFYYNNVAPNNSKKILETRLMIKKGSEWIFANYKWNDTQDEAVLDMEGSFVPVEWSQNGETKNVLYRIPSKSECLTCHKQIEAAIPIGPKPQNLNFNINYSDGNKNQIEKWEEFGYLNIGSPGNIVSMVNYTDNSKSLDQRIRSYLDINCAHCHNETGHCNYLPIKLAYSETADPLNLGVCIVPNINISGFVGEEVTHIVVPNNPGKSAMYHRIKSDLENIRMPMIGRSLVHDEAVTLTTQWINSLEGECN
;
A
#
# COMPACT_ATOMS: atom_id res chain seq x y z
N MET A 1 52.34 56.92 -80.58
CA MET A 1 51.83 56.49 -81.90
C MET A 1 50.78 55.43 -81.63
N ARG A 2 49.50 55.76 -81.90
CA ARG A 2 48.39 54.87 -82.28
C ARG A 2 47.85 53.78 -81.31
N GLN A 3 46.51 53.80 -81.21
CA GLN A 3 45.54 52.69 -81.10
C GLN A 3 45.12 52.22 -79.69
N ILE A 4 43.87 51.82 -79.41
CA ILE A 4 42.50 52.03 -79.93
C ILE A 4 41.58 51.20 -78.98
N TYR A 5 40.35 51.68 -78.74
CA TYR A 5 39.10 51.06 -78.25
C TYR A 5 39.07 49.63 -77.62
N SER A 6 38.33 49.46 -76.51
CA SER A 6 36.92 49.01 -76.52
C SER A 6 36.43 48.47 -75.17
N LEU A 7 35.22 48.91 -74.81
CA LEU A 7 34.33 48.32 -73.80
C LEU A 7 34.12 46.83 -74.03
N PHE A 8 34.05 46.04 -72.95
CA PHE A 8 33.07 44.97 -72.84
C PHE A 8 32.60 44.82 -71.38
N PHE A 9 31.30 44.99 -71.21
CA PHE A 9 30.54 44.81 -69.98
C PHE A 9 30.23 43.32 -69.85
N LEU A 10 30.60 42.69 -68.73
CA LEU A 10 30.10 41.36 -68.39
C LEU A 10 29.75 41.32 -66.91
N ILE A 11 28.46 41.53 -66.64
CA ILE A 11 27.83 41.21 -65.35
C ILE A 11 27.78 39.69 -65.28
N ILE A 12 28.50 39.09 -64.32
CA ILE A 12 28.27 37.71 -63.90
C ILE A 12 27.89 37.73 -62.42
N LEU A 13 26.65 37.28 -62.20
CA LEU A 13 25.97 37.00 -60.95
C LEU A 13 26.84 36.08 -60.08
N PHE A 14 27.37 36.59 -58.96
CA PHE A 14 27.92 35.73 -57.91
C PHE A 14 26.77 35.28 -57.01
N THR A 15 26.37 34.02 -57.18
CA THR A 15 25.53 33.30 -56.22
C THR A 15 26.25 33.24 -54.89
N ILE A 16 25.71 33.92 -53.89
CA ILE A 16 26.14 33.82 -52.51
C ILE A 16 25.78 32.39 -52.07
N VAL A 17 26.79 31.52 -51.98
CA VAL A 17 26.67 30.25 -51.26
C VAL A 17 26.48 30.63 -49.80
N GLY A 18 25.23 30.61 -49.35
CA GLY A 18 24.90 30.69 -47.94
C GLY A 18 25.46 29.46 -47.24
N CYS A 19 26.45 29.65 -46.38
CA CYS A 19 26.78 28.68 -45.36
C CYS A 19 25.55 28.52 -44.46
N SER A 20 24.80 27.44 -44.65
CA SER A 20 23.95 26.88 -43.61
C SER A 20 24.87 26.58 -42.43
N SER A 21 24.82 27.41 -41.39
CA SER A 21 25.38 27.04 -40.09
C SER A 21 24.57 25.83 -39.62
N ASP A 22 25.20 24.66 -39.60
CA ASP A 22 24.68 23.51 -38.87
C ASP A 22 24.44 23.97 -37.43
N ASN A 23 23.16 24.03 -37.09
CA ASN A 23 22.69 24.48 -35.79
C ASN A 23 22.82 23.30 -34.82
N ASP A 24 24.05 22.86 -34.58
CA ASP A 24 24.39 21.99 -33.46
C ASP A 24 24.42 22.89 -32.21
N GLY A 25 23.23 23.28 -31.76
CA GLY A 25 23.05 23.79 -30.42
C GLY A 25 23.60 22.74 -29.43
N PRO A 26 24.19 23.15 -28.30
CA PRO A 26 24.64 22.18 -27.30
C PRO A 26 23.45 21.31 -26.93
N ILE A 27 23.57 20.01 -27.20
CA ILE A 27 22.64 19.01 -26.68
C ILE A 27 22.75 19.16 -25.17
N ASP A 28 21.69 19.68 -24.55
CA ASP A 28 21.54 19.71 -23.10
C ASP A 28 21.30 18.27 -22.66
N GLU A 29 22.37 17.47 -22.66
CA GLU A 29 22.41 16.17 -22.00
C GLU A 29 22.38 16.42 -20.50
N THR A 30 21.21 16.84 -20.00
CA THR A 30 20.91 16.67 -18.58
C THR A 30 21.07 15.19 -18.29
N PRO A 31 22.02 14.78 -17.42
CA PRO A 31 22.24 13.37 -17.15
C PRO A 31 20.92 12.77 -16.65
N THR A 32 20.42 11.75 -17.34
CA THR A 32 19.22 11.05 -16.88
C THR A 32 19.58 10.40 -15.55
N GLU A 33 18.92 10.84 -14.47
CA GLU A 33 19.18 10.29 -13.14
C GLU A 33 18.81 8.81 -13.15
N VAL A 34 19.74 7.94 -12.78
CA VAL A 34 19.54 6.48 -12.75
C VAL A 34 19.34 6.05 -11.31
N SER A 35 18.35 5.19 -11.07
CA SER A 35 18.11 4.65 -9.74
C SER A 35 19.33 3.85 -9.24
N PRO A 36 19.89 4.14 -8.05
CA PRO A 36 21.03 3.39 -7.53
C PRO A 36 20.62 2.07 -6.86
N VAL A 37 19.34 1.66 -6.99
CA VAL A 37 18.84 0.38 -6.48
C VAL A 37 19.56 -0.77 -7.16
N ILE A 38 20.04 -1.71 -6.35
CA ILE A 38 20.68 -2.94 -6.82
C ILE A 38 19.59 -4.02 -6.87
N PHE A 39 19.32 -4.53 -8.07
CA PHE A 39 18.28 -5.53 -8.25
C PHE A 39 18.60 -6.51 -9.38
N ASP A 40 18.72 -7.79 -9.02
CA ASP A 40 18.78 -8.93 -9.92
C ASP A 40 17.65 -9.90 -9.57
N ILE A 41 16.68 -10.02 -10.49
CA ILE A 41 15.48 -10.85 -10.31
C ILE A 41 15.79 -12.34 -10.04
N ASN A 42 16.97 -12.81 -10.45
CA ASN A 42 17.40 -14.19 -10.24
C ASN A 42 18.05 -14.43 -8.87
N ALA A 43 18.57 -13.37 -8.25
CA ALA A 43 19.27 -13.44 -6.97
C ALA A 43 18.42 -13.00 -5.78
N VAL A 44 17.29 -12.31 -5.99
CA VAL A 44 16.36 -11.93 -4.93
C VAL A 44 15.53 -13.12 -4.41
N PRO A 45 15.16 -13.15 -3.11
CA PRO A 45 15.46 -12.13 -2.10
C PRO A 45 16.89 -12.17 -1.59
N TYR A 46 17.49 -11.00 -1.34
CA TYR A 46 18.84 -10.90 -0.78
C TYR A 46 18.85 -11.21 0.72
N PRO A 47 19.98 -11.63 1.31
CA PRO A 47 20.06 -11.88 2.74
C PRO A 47 19.90 -10.62 3.61
N LYS A 48 20.34 -9.46 3.12
CA LYS A 48 20.28 -8.18 3.84
C LYS A 48 19.44 -7.15 3.10
N LEU A 49 18.76 -6.29 3.85
CA LEU A 49 17.97 -5.21 3.26
C LEU A 49 18.86 -4.15 2.62
N SER A 50 20.05 -3.89 3.20
CA SER A 50 21.02 -2.94 2.62
C SER A 50 21.48 -3.31 1.21
N ASP A 51 21.47 -4.61 0.85
CA ASP A 51 21.97 -5.09 -0.44
C ASP A 51 21.14 -4.57 -1.62
N TYR A 52 19.91 -4.10 -1.38
CA TYR A 52 19.06 -3.48 -2.41
C TYR A 52 19.36 -1.99 -2.65
N ASN A 53 19.98 -1.31 -1.68
CA ASN A 53 20.23 0.13 -1.74
C ASN A 53 18.97 1.01 -1.97
N PHE A 54 17.84 0.65 -1.35
CA PHE A 54 16.58 1.43 -1.46
C PHE A 54 16.61 2.80 -0.77
N PHE A 55 17.47 2.98 0.23
CA PHE A 55 17.50 4.17 1.07
C PHE A 55 18.91 4.71 1.20
N LYS A 56 19.06 6.04 1.23
CA LYS A 56 20.34 6.72 1.40
C LYS A 56 20.66 6.96 2.88
N GLY A 57 21.94 6.99 3.20
CA GLY A 57 22.43 7.27 4.55
C GLY A 57 22.07 6.16 5.54
N ASN A 58 21.65 6.52 6.75
CA ASN A 58 21.22 5.55 7.75
C ASN A 58 19.88 4.90 7.33
N LEU A 59 19.87 3.58 7.19
CA LEU A 59 18.73 2.79 6.74
C LEU A 59 17.44 3.08 7.53
N ALA A 60 17.52 3.29 8.85
CA ALA A 60 16.34 3.53 9.69
C ALA A 60 15.64 4.89 9.44
N ASN A 61 16.30 5.81 8.75
CA ASN A 61 15.67 7.05 8.30
C ASN A 61 14.62 6.79 7.22
N LEU A 62 14.74 5.68 6.48
CA LEU A 62 13.88 5.34 5.33
C LEU A 62 13.82 6.49 4.30
N ASP A 63 14.96 7.15 4.08
CA ASP A 63 15.10 8.25 3.12
C ASP A 63 15.35 7.67 1.73
N PRO A 64 14.37 7.70 0.80
CA PRO A 64 14.47 6.96 -0.46
C PRO A 64 15.55 7.52 -1.39
N VAL A 65 16.18 6.62 -2.13
CA VAL A 65 17.00 6.98 -3.30
C VAL A 65 16.10 7.30 -4.50
N TYR A 66 16.66 7.89 -5.56
CA TYR A 66 15.94 8.13 -6.81
C TYR A 66 15.30 6.84 -7.34
N GLY A 67 14.05 6.94 -7.82
CA GLY A 67 13.23 5.79 -8.25
C GLY A 67 12.43 5.11 -7.13
N VAL A 68 12.77 5.32 -5.85
CA VAL A 68 11.99 4.74 -4.75
C VAL A 68 10.93 5.75 -4.31
N LEU A 69 9.68 5.56 -4.74
CA LEU A 69 8.61 6.53 -4.49
C LEU A 69 7.78 6.15 -3.26
N PRO A 70 7.55 7.08 -2.31
CA PRO A 70 6.66 6.81 -1.19
C PRO A 70 5.20 6.72 -1.66
N TYR A 71 4.41 5.90 -0.97
CA TYR A 71 2.97 5.85 -1.11
C TYR A 71 2.26 5.46 0.19
N GLU A 72 0.99 5.81 0.29
CA GLU A 72 0.15 5.56 1.44
C GLU A 72 -1.31 5.30 1.00
N PRO A 73 -1.95 4.22 1.47
CA PRO A 73 -3.39 4.06 1.37
C PRO A 73 -4.15 5.05 2.25
N ILE A 74 -5.25 5.63 1.75
CA ILE A 74 -6.05 6.64 2.47
C ILE A 74 -6.59 6.14 3.82
N SER A 75 -6.83 4.83 3.92
CA SER A 75 -7.12 4.09 5.14
C SER A 75 -6.06 3.02 5.32
N SER A 76 -5.46 2.92 6.50
CA SER A 76 -4.40 1.94 6.79
C SER A 76 -4.92 0.71 7.54
N LEU A 77 -4.48 -0.48 7.13
CA LEU A 77 -4.65 -1.73 7.88
C LEU A 77 -4.10 -1.60 9.31
N PHE A 78 -4.87 -2.05 10.29
CA PHE A 78 -4.46 -2.16 11.68
C PHE A 78 -3.45 -3.29 11.90
N THR A 79 -2.41 -3.03 12.70
CA THR A 79 -1.38 -4.02 13.06
C THR A 79 -0.80 -3.63 14.42
N ASP A 80 -1.54 -3.86 15.50
CA ASP A 80 -1.14 -3.53 16.88
C ASP A 80 -0.65 -2.09 17.07
N TYR A 81 -1.32 -1.14 16.43
CA TYR A 81 -0.93 0.28 16.38
C TYR A 81 0.44 0.59 15.74
N ALA A 82 1.12 -0.40 15.13
CA ALA A 82 2.34 -0.15 14.35
C ALA A 82 2.04 0.77 13.16
N LEU A 83 2.86 1.81 13.03
CA LEU A 83 2.89 2.73 11.91
C LEU A 83 3.58 2.09 10.71
N LYS A 84 3.28 2.60 9.51
CA LYS A 84 3.69 1.97 8.25
C LYS A 84 4.19 3.01 7.26
N SER A 85 5.41 2.85 6.79
CA SER A 85 5.95 3.60 5.64
C SER A 85 6.05 2.65 4.46
N ARG A 86 5.55 3.07 3.29
CA ARG A 86 5.53 2.22 2.10
C ARG A 86 6.16 2.93 0.92
N PHE A 87 6.80 2.14 0.06
CA PHE A 87 7.47 2.62 -1.13
C PHE A 87 7.24 1.66 -2.29
N VAL A 88 7.26 2.18 -3.51
CA VAL A 88 7.30 1.41 -4.74
C VAL A 88 8.59 1.69 -5.49
N TRP A 89 9.15 0.66 -6.08
CA TRP A 89 10.25 0.78 -7.02
C TRP A 89 10.00 -0.12 -8.23
N MET A 90 10.35 0.36 -9.42
CA MET A 90 10.36 -0.41 -10.67
C MET A 90 11.62 -0.05 -11.45
N PRO A 91 12.17 -0.98 -12.26
CA PRO A 91 13.23 -0.64 -13.21
C PRO A 91 12.80 0.44 -14.18
N ASP A 92 13.78 1.14 -14.76
CA ASP A 92 13.51 2.16 -15.76
C ASP A 92 12.80 1.58 -17.00
N GLY A 93 11.87 2.34 -17.55
CA GLY A 93 11.16 1.97 -18.79
C GLY A 93 10.06 0.93 -18.63
N VAL A 94 9.70 0.53 -17.40
CA VAL A 94 8.51 -0.30 -17.15
C VAL A 94 7.46 0.43 -16.32
N SER A 95 6.20 0.14 -16.58
CA SER A 95 5.06 0.79 -15.92
C SER A 95 4.00 -0.23 -15.54
N ALA A 96 3.35 0.01 -14.40
CA ALA A 96 2.10 -0.65 -14.06
C ALA A 96 0.96 -0.10 -14.92
N ASN A 97 -0.16 -0.81 -14.99
CA ASN A 97 -1.36 -0.37 -15.71
C ASN A 97 -2.56 -0.33 -14.78
N TYR A 98 -3.40 0.70 -14.94
CA TYR A 98 -4.73 0.73 -14.35
C TYR A 98 -5.62 -0.38 -14.91
N VAL A 99 -6.43 -0.99 -14.04
CA VAL A 99 -7.38 -2.06 -14.41
C VAL A 99 -8.79 -1.66 -14.00
N ALA A 100 -9.01 -1.43 -12.71
CA ALA A 100 -10.26 -0.95 -12.13
C ALA A 100 -9.97 -0.37 -10.73
N ASP A 101 -10.89 0.45 -10.21
CA ASP A 101 -10.76 1.13 -8.91
C ASP A 101 -10.47 0.17 -7.74
N ASP A 102 -11.09 -1.01 -7.75
CA ASP A 102 -11.05 -1.99 -6.66
C ASP A 102 -10.01 -3.11 -6.85
N LYS A 103 -9.27 -3.09 -7.96
CA LYS A 103 -8.19 -4.05 -8.26
C LYS A 103 -6.83 -3.40 -7.99
N ILE A 104 -5.85 -4.22 -7.64
CA ILE A 104 -4.47 -3.73 -7.61
C ILE A 104 -4.05 -3.34 -9.02
N PHE A 105 -3.12 -2.40 -9.15
CA PHE A 105 -2.52 -2.13 -10.46
C PHE A 105 -1.90 -3.40 -11.04
N ASN A 106 -1.94 -3.53 -12.36
CA ASN A 106 -1.25 -4.59 -13.06
C ASN A 106 0.24 -4.27 -13.14
N PHE A 107 1.00 -4.71 -12.14
CA PHE A 107 2.44 -4.44 -12.01
C PHE A 107 3.29 -5.34 -12.93
N PRO A 108 4.31 -4.77 -13.61
CA PRO A 108 5.25 -5.53 -14.42
C PRO A 108 6.18 -6.40 -13.56
N SER A 109 6.81 -7.39 -14.17
CA SER A 109 7.90 -8.11 -13.51
C SER A 109 8.99 -7.14 -13.04
N SER A 110 9.66 -7.49 -11.96
CA SER A 110 10.69 -6.68 -11.29
C SER A 110 10.18 -5.47 -10.50
N THR A 111 8.86 -5.27 -10.36
CA THR A 111 8.32 -4.35 -9.35
C THR A 111 8.64 -4.82 -7.94
N VAL A 112 9.02 -3.88 -7.06
CA VAL A 112 9.14 -4.11 -5.62
C VAL A 112 8.22 -3.16 -4.87
N LEU A 113 7.34 -3.71 -4.03
CA LEU A 113 6.59 -2.96 -3.02
C LEU A 113 7.25 -3.18 -1.67
N ILE A 114 7.60 -2.09 -1.00
CA ILE A 114 8.36 -2.06 0.25
C ILE A 114 7.43 -1.58 1.35
N LYS A 115 7.35 -2.30 2.47
CA LYS A 115 6.53 -1.91 3.63
C LYS A 115 7.32 -2.06 4.91
N ASN A 116 7.54 -0.95 5.61
CA ASN A 116 8.24 -0.90 6.89
C ASN A 116 7.24 -0.74 8.03
N PHE A 117 7.37 -1.52 9.09
CA PHE A 117 6.51 -1.47 10.27
C PHE A 117 7.32 -0.96 11.46
N TYR A 118 6.82 0.08 12.12
CA TYR A 118 7.57 0.75 13.17
C TYR A 118 6.67 1.36 14.24
N TYR A 119 7.28 1.66 15.38
CA TYR A 119 6.69 2.45 16.46
C TYR A 119 7.53 3.70 16.67
N ASN A 120 6.89 4.77 17.11
CA ASN A 120 7.55 5.98 17.64
C ASN A 120 7.49 5.94 19.17
N ASN A 121 8.31 6.77 19.83
CA ASN A 121 8.34 6.90 21.30
C ASN A 121 8.56 5.55 22.02
N VAL A 122 9.43 4.69 21.48
CA VAL A 122 9.74 3.38 22.06
C VAL A 122 10.70 3.54 23.22
N ALA A 123 10.38 2.92 24.35
CA ALA A 123 11.22 2.92 25.54
C ALA A 123 12.56 2.16 25.30
N PRO A 124 13.65 2.50 26.01
CA PRO A 124 13.76 3.56 27.03
C PRO A 124 14.07 4.95 26.45
N ASN A 125 14.46 5.05 25.18
CA ASN A 125 15.03 6.28 24.60
C ASN A 125 13.99 7.19 23.92
N ASN A 126 12.71 6.82 23.95
CA ASN A 126 11.62 7.49 23.22
C ASN A 126 11.93 7.69 21.72
N SER A 127 12.59 6.71 21.10
CA SER A 127 13.00 6.78 19.70
C SER A 127 12.03 6.05 18.78
N LYS A 128 12.16 6.29 17.47
CA LYS A 128 11.58 5.41 16.46
C LYS A 128 12.28 4.05 16.50
N LYS A 129 11.52 2.96 16.44
CA LYS A 129 12.04 1.59 16.26
C LYS A 129 11.28 0.90 15.13
N ILE A 130 11.99 0.54 14.07
CA ILE A 130 11.50 -0.30 12.98
C ILE A 130 11.71 -1.76 13.40
N LEU A 131 10.68 -2.57 13.19
CA LEU A 131 10.67 -3.98 13.59
C LEU A 131 10.90 -4.90 12.41
N GLU A 132 10.22 -4.61 11.30
CA GLU A 132 10.28 -5.42 10.08
C GLU A 132 10.13 -4.58 8.81
N THR A 133 10.73 -5.08 7.73
CA THR A 133 10.48 -4.63 6.36
C THR A 133 10.00 -5.82 5.54
N ARG A 134 8.83 -5.68 4.92
CA ARG A 134 8.29 -6.66 3.98
C ARG A 134 8.50 -6.17 2.56
N LEU A 135 9.10 -7.01 1.73
CA LEU A 135 9.20 -6.83 0.29
C LEU A 135 8.21 -7.76 -0.39
N MET A 136 7.41 -7.21 -1.29
CA MET A 136 6.62 -7.96 -2.26
C MET A 136 7.27 -7.72 -3.61
N ILE A 137 7.82 -8.77 -4.22
CA ILE A 137 8.62 -8.68 -5.44
C ILE A 137 7.87 -9.41 -6.56
N LYS A 138 7.60 -8.72 -7.66
CA LYS A 138 6.99 -9.32 -8.85
C LYS A 138 8.05 -10.12 -9.62
N LYS A 139 7.95 -11.44 -9.65
CA LYS A 139 8.87 -12.32 -10.41
C LYS A 139 8.11 -13.00 -11.54
N GLY A 140 8.27 -12.50 -12.76
CA GLY A 140 7.46 -12.91 -13.90
C GLY A 140 5.97 -12.61 -13.65
N SER A 141 5.12 -13.63 -13.75
CA SER A 141 3.68 -13.53 -13.47
C SER A 141 3.32 -13.67 -11.99
N GLU A 142 4.27 -13.99 -11.11
CA GLU A 142 4.00 -14.28 -9.70
C GLU A 142 4.52 -13.18 -8.77
N TRP A 143 4.03 -13.18 -7.52
CA TRP A 143 4.58 -12.39 -6.44
C TRP A 143 5.32 -13.30 -5.46
N ILE A 144 6.52 -12.90 -5.07
CA ILE A 144 7.23 -13.50 -3.95
C ILE A 144 7.28 -12.52 -2.78
N PHE A 145 7.30 -13.04 -1.57
CA PHE A 145 7.27 -12.28 -0.33
C PHE A 145 8.55 -12.56 0.44
N ALA A 146 9.20 -11.50 0.88
CA ALA A 146 10.39 -11.55 1.72
C ALA A 146 10.18 -10.64 2.92
N ASN A 147 10.52 -11.12 4.10
CA ASN A 147 10.40 -10.37 5.34
C ASN A 147 11.79 -10.21 5.96
N TYR A 148 12.12 -9.01 6.41
CA TYR A 148 13.41 -8.67 6.99
C TYR A 148 13.19 -8.20 8.42
N LYS A 149 13.82 -8.86 9.38
CA LYS A 149 13.79 -8.48 10.79
C LYS A 149 14.93 -7.49 11.06
N TRP A 150 14.58 -6.35 11.64
CA TRP A 150 15.55 -5.32 12.01
C TRP A 150 16.34 -5.72 13.25
N ASN A 151 17.61 -5.36 13.28
CA ASN A 151 18.45 -5.49 14.47
C ASN A 151 18.18 -4.37 15.49
N ASP A 152 18.66 -4.55 16.71
CA ASP A 152 18.45 -3.56 17.79
C ASP A 152 19.25 -2.25 17.57
N THR A 153 20.35 -2.29 16.81
CA THR A 153 21.14 -1.10 16.44
C THR A 153 20.48 -0.23 15.38
N GLN A 154 19.41 -0.71 14.73
CA GLN A 154 18.63 0.01 13.71
C GLN A 154 19.46 0.45 12.50
N ASP A 155 20.45 -0.35 12.11
CA ASP A 155 21.32 -0.09 10.95
C ASP A 155 21.21 -1.17 9.86
N GLU A 156 20.57 -2.30 10.14
CA GLU A 156 20.37 -3.39 9.18
C GLU A 156 19.09 -4.18 9.47
N ALA A 157 18.56 -4.82 8.43
CA ALA A 157 17.55 -5.87 8.56
C ALA A 157 17.94 -7.12 7.75
N VAL A 158 17.74 -8.29 8.34
CA VAL A 158 18.14 -9.58 7.76
C VAL A 158 16.90 -10.40 7.43
N LEU A 159 16.93 -11.10 6.28
CA LEU A 159 15.85 -11.97 5.83
C LEU A 159 15.46 -13.00 6.92
N ASP A 160 14.19 -13.00 7.31
CA ASP A 160 13.58 -13.89 8.28
C ASP A 160 12.17 -14.28 7.82
N MET A 161 12.01 -15.54 7.41
CA MET A 161 10.76 -16.10 6.87
C MET A 161 10.03 -17.04 7.84
N GLU A 162 10.65 -17.36 8.99
CA GLU A 162 10.08 -18.25 10.00
C GLU A 162 9.14 -17.50 10.96
N GLY A 163 9.23 -16.18 10.95
CA GLY A 163 8.47 -15.28 11.81
C GLY A 163 9.12 -15.16 13.18
N SER A 164 8.86 -14.04 13.85
CA SER A 164 9.50 -13.69 15.11
C SER A 164 8.52 -12.98 16.03
N PHE A 165 8.88 -12.86 17.30
CA PHE A 165 8.24 -11.94 18.23
C PHE A 165 9.22 -10.85 18.61
N VAL A 166 8.74 -9.62 18.76
CA VAL A 166 9.52 -8.48 19.23
C VAL A 166 8.74 -7.78 20.33
N PRO A 167 9.22 -7.78 21.59
CA PRO A 167 8.58 -7.00 22.63
C PRO A 167 8.78 -5.50 22.35
N VAL A 168 7.70 -4.73 22.45
CA VAL A 168 7.73 -3.29 22.24
C VAL A 168 6.95 -2.63 23.37
N GLU A 169 7.55 -1.63 23.99
CA GLU A 169 6.92 -0.71 24.91
C GLU A 169 7.04 0.70 24.33
N TRP A 170 5.94 1.44 24.23
CA TRP A 170 5.93 2.78 23.65
C TRP A 170 4.96 3.71 24.36
N SER A 171 5.22 5.02 24.26
CA SER A 171 4.30 6.04 24.77
C SER A 171 3.32 6.51 23.70
N GLN A 172 2.03 6.49 24.02
CA GLN A 172 0.95 6.99 23.15
C GLN A 172 -0.08 7.73 24.01
N ASN A 173 -0.41 8.98 23.63
CA ASN A 173 -1.38 9.83 24.34
C ASN A 173 -1.07 10.01 25.85
N GLY A 174 0.21 9.96 26.23
CA GLY A 174 0.64 10.08 27.64
C GLY A 174 0.59 8.78 28.43
N GLU A 175 0.18 7.66 27.82
CA GLU A 175 0.14 6.34 28.45
C GLU A 175 1.25 5.44 27.90
N THR A 176 1.82 4.61 28.77
CA THR A 176 2.72 3.54 28.36
C THR A 176 1.90 2.35 27.87
N LYS A 177 2.10 1.95 26.62
CA LYS A 177 1.52 0.75 26.01
C LYS A 177 2.61 -0.27 25.75
N ASN A 178 2.23 -1.54 25.70
CA ASN A 178 3.15 -2.63 25.35
C ASN A 178 2.45 -3.67 24.48
N VAL A 179 3.25 -4.38 23.69
CA VAL A 179 2.81 -5.51 22.87
C VAL A 179 3.96 -6.48 22.65
N LEU A 180 3.63 -7.77 22.55
CA LEU A 180 4.53 -8.76 21.97
C LEU A 180 4.25 -8.84 20.46
N TYR A 181 4.87 -7.93 19.69
CA TYR A 181 4.61 -7.78 18.27
C TYR A 181 4.96 -9.06 17.50
N ARG A 182 4.00 -9.63 16.78
CA ARG A 182 4.20 -10.80 15.92
C ARG A 182 4.63 -10.36 14.51
N ILE A 183 5.87 -10.67 14.16
CA ILE A 183 6.33 -10.72 12.77
C ILE A 183 5.84 -12.07 12.19
N PRO A 184 4.93 -12.06 11.20
CA PRO A 184 4.37 -13.30 10.65
C PRO A 184 5.40 -14.08 9.85
N SER A 185 5.28 -15.41 9.88
CA SER A 185 6.01 -16.32 9.00
C SER A 185 5.52 -16.22 7.55
N LYS A 186 6.22 -16.88 6.63
CA LYS A 186 5.78 -16.99 5.23
C LYS A 186 4.36 -17.56 5.11
N SER A 187 4.04 -18.61 5.85
CA SER A 187 2.73 -19.26 5.77
C SER A 187 1.62 -18.37 6.30
N GLU A 188 1.88 -17.64 7.39
CA GLU A 188 0.94 -16.65 7.95
C GLU A 188 0.73 -15.46 7.00
N CYS A 189 1.79 -14.99 6.32
CA CYS A 189 1.67 -13.94 5.30
C CYS A 189 0.74 -14.40 4.17
N LEU A 190 0.93 -15.62 3.66
CA LEU A 190 0.14 -16.18 2.57
C LEU A 190 -1.30 -16.52 2.98
N THR A 191 -1.65 -16.53 4.27
CA THR A 191 -3.06 -16.62 4.68
C THR A 191 -3.85 -15.41 4.16
N CYS A 192 -3.28 -14.21 4.25
CA CYS A 192 -3.91 -12.97 3.77
C CYS A 192 -3.52 -12.65 2.31
N HIS A 193 -2.26 -12.87 1.96
CA HIS A 193 -1.68 -12.48 0.67
C HIS A 193 -1.84 -13.55 -0.42
N LYS A 194 -3.03 -14.13 -0.55
CA LYS A 194 -3.35 -15.04 -1.64
C LYS A 194 -4.77 -14.85 -2.16
N GLN A 195 -4.96 -15.13 -3.44
CA GLN A 195 -6.26 -15.37 -4.05
C GLN A 195 -6.23 -16.76 -4.67
N ILE A 196 -7.08 -17.66 -4.16
CA ILE A 196 -7.01 -19.09 -4.44
C ILE A 196 -5.61 -19.60 -4.04
N GLU A 197 -4.72 -19.84 -5.01
CA GLU A 197 -3.33 -20.27 -4.80
C GLU A 197 -2.29 -19.20 -5.19
N ALA A 198 -2.69 -18.11 -5.85
CA ALA A 198 -1.77 -17.09 -6.35
C ALA A 198 -1.49 -16.02 -5.29
N ALA A 199 -0.21 -15.77 -5.00
CA ALA A 199 0.18 -14.75 -4.04
C ALA A 199 -0.06 -13.34 -4.60
N ILE A 200 -0.58 -12.42 -3.77
CA ILE A 200 -0.99 -11.08 -4.22
C ILE A 200 -0.78 -9.99 -3.14
N PRO A 201 -0.31 -8.78 -3.51
CA PRO A 201 -0.26 -7.64 -2.61
C PRO A 201 -1.65 -7.18 -2.17
N ILE A 202 -1.69 -6.50 -1.02
CA ILE A 202 -2.90 -5.87 -0.49
C ILE A 202 -2.66 -4.37 -0.39
N GLY A 203 -3.60 -3.58 -0.92
CA GLY A 203 -3.63 -2.13 -0.75
C GLY A 203 -3.29 -1.25 -1.96
N PRO A 204 -2.44 -1.61 -2.95
CA PRO A 204 -2.07 -0.72 -4.05
C PRO A 204 -3.15 -0.72 -5.16
N LYS A 205 -4.37 -0.35 -4.75
CA LYS A 205 -5.55 -0.18 -5.61
C LYS A 205 -5.76 1.31 -5.88
N PRO A 206 -6.28 1.72 -7.05
CA PRO A 206 -6.60 3.12 -7.33
C PRO A 206 -7.53 3.74 -6.27
N GLN A 207 -8.56 3.02 -5.81
CA GLN A 207 -9.51 3.51 -4.78
C GLN A 207 -8.82 3.89 -3.44
N ASN A 208 -7.63 3.33 -3.18
CA ASN A 208 -6.88 3.56 -1.96
C ASN A 208 -5.85 4.67 -2.10
N LEU A 209 -5.40 4.99 -3.32
CA LEU A 209 -4.26 5.88 -3.58
C LEU A 209 -4.65 7.21 -4.22
N ASN A 210 -5.92 7.39 -4.61
CA ASN A 210 -6.41 8.61 -5.24
C ASN A 210 -6.62 9.77 -4.23
N PHE A 211 -5.53 10.22 -3.61
CA PHE A 211 -5.48 11.41 -2.77
C PHE A 211 -4.05 11.95 -2.70
N ASN A 212 -3.91 13.18 -2.21
CA ASN A 212 -2.62 13.84 -2.15
C ASN A 212 -1.79 13.44 -0.92
N ILE A 213 -0.50 13.25 -1.13
CA ILE A 213 0.49 13.16 -0.05
C ILE A 213 1.63 14.16 -0.28
N ASN A 214 2.47 14.32 0.74
CA ASN A 214 3.65 15.18 0.64
C ASN A 214 4.84 14.39 0.11
N TYR A 215 5.38 14.82 -1.03
CA TYR A 215 6.65 14.40 -1.59
C TYR A 215 7.73 15.45 -1.26
N SER A 216 9.00 15.13 -1.55
CA SER A 216 10.12 16.06 -1.37
C SER A 216 10.03 17.32 -2.25
N ASP A 217 9.32 17.22 -3.38
CA ASP A 217 9.11 18.29 -4.37
C ASP A 217 7.73 18.95 -4.28
N GLY A 218 6.87 18.56 -3.34
CA GLY A 218 5.58 19.20 -3.09
C GLY A 218 4.44 18.24 -2.73
N ASN A 219 3.24 18.78 -2.56
CA ASN A 219 2.02 17.99 -2.35
C ASN A 219 1.44 17.57 -3.71
N LYS A 220 1.20 16.27 -3.90
CA LYS A 220 0.68 15.73 -5.17
C LYS A 220 -0.17 14.49 -4.95
N ASN A 221 -1.16 14.26 -5.82
CA ASN A 221 -1.87 12.99 -5.88
C ASN A 221 -0.89 11.87 -6.25
N GLN A 222 -0.97 10.75 -5.54
CA GLN A 222 0.00 9.66 -5.71
C GLN A 222 -0.07 8.98 -7.07
N ILE A 223 -1.28 8.87 -7.63
CA ILE A 223 -1.52 8.29 -8.95
C ILE A 223 -0.90 9.19 -10.02
N GLU A 224 -1.12 10.50 -9.94
CA GLU A 224 -0.51 11.49 -10.83
C GLU A 224 1.02 11.49 -10.70
N LYS A 225 1.56 11.35 -9.47
CA LYS A 225 3.00 11.25 -9.26
C LYS A 225 3.59 9.99 -9.91
N TRP A 226 2.91 8.86 -9.81
CA TRP A 226 3.37 7.62 -10.44
C TRP A 226 3.28 7.68 -11.97
N GLU A 227 2.28 8.36 -12.52
CA GLU A 227 2.18 8.60 -13.96
C GLU A 227 3.28 9.52 -14.46
N GLU A 228 3.50 10.67 -13.80
CA GLU A 228 4.56 11.62 -14.13
C GLU A 228 5.96 10.99 -14.08
N PHE A 229 6.19 10.09 -13.11
CA PHE A 229 7.46 9.37 -13.00
C PHE A 229 7.60 8.21 -14.02
N GLY A 230 6.52 7.84 -14.72
CA GLY A 230 6.50 6.72 -15.68
C GLY A 230 6.25 5.34 -15.06
N TYR A 231 5.88 5.28 -13.78
CA TYR A 231 5.57 4.04 -13.06
C TYR A 231 4.14 3.54 -13.27
N LEU A 232 3.25 4.38 -13.80
CA LEU A 232 1.86 4.01 -14.01
C LEU A 232 1.33 4.59 -15.32
N ASN A 233 0.83 3.71 -16.18
CA ASN A 233 -0.02 4.09 -17.29
C ASN A 233 -1.47 4.09 -16.77
N ILE A 234 -1.98 5.27 -16.47
CA ILE A 234 -3.37 5.43 -16.03
C ILE A 234 -4.35 5.33 -17.22
N GLY A 235 -3.90 5.76 -18.41
CA GLY A 235 -4.72 5.85 -19.61
C GLY A 235 -5.68 7.04 -19.53
N SER A 236 -6.97 6.77 -19.55
CA SER A 236 -8.01 7.79 -19.36
C SER A 236 -9.05 7.23 -18.40
N PRO A 237 -8.70 7.05 -17.11
CA PRO A 237 -9.72 6.68 -16.14
C PRO A 237 -10.74 7.81 -16.14
N GLY A 238 -12.02 7.48 -16.02
CA GLY A 238 -13.02 8.48 -15.67
C GLY A 238 -12.78 8.99 -14.24
N ASN A 239 -13.85 9.11 -13.48
CA ASN A 239 -13.73 9.38 -12.05
C ASN A 239 -13.40 8.08 -11.28
N ILE A 240 -12.29 8.05 -10.53
CA ILE A 240 -11.92 6.92 -9.66
C ILE A 240 -12.78 6.94 -8.40
N VAL A 241 -13.58 5.91 -8.18
CA VAL A 241 -14.34 5.75 -6.93
C VAL A 241 -13.36 5.46 -5.81
N SER A 242 -13.24 6.40 -4.88
CA SER A 242 -12.22 6.37 -3.84
C SER A 242 -12.83 6.05 -2.48
N MET A 243 -12.07 5.31 -1.67
CA MET A 243 -12.34 5.16 -0.25
C MET A 243 -12.10 6.48 0.50
N VAL A 244 -12.50 6.53 1.76
CA VAL A 244 -12.18 7.64 2.66
C VAL A 244 -11.21 7.20 3.74
N ASN A 245 -10.59 8.13 4.44
CA ASN A 245 -9.91 7.83 5.69
C ASN A 245 -10.97 7.48 6.75
N TYR A 246 -10.98 6.25 7.26
CA TYR A 246 -11.97 5.83 8.25
C TYR A 246 -11.88 6.59 9.59
N THR A 247 -10.77 7.29 9.86
CA THR A 247 -10.62 8.15 11.06
C THR A 247 -11.09 9.59 10.84
N ASP A 248 -11.41 10.00 9.61
CA ASP A 248 -11.85 11.36 9.30
C ASP A 248 -13.35 11.52 9.61
N ASN A 249 -13.66 12.15 10.75
CA ASN A 249 -15.02 12.40 11.20
C ASN A 249 -15.81 13.39 10.32
N SER A 250 -15.18 14.07 9.34
CA SER A 250 -15.90 14.87 8.35
C SER A 250 -16.60 14.04 7.27
N LYS A 251 -16.26 12.74 7.17
CA LYS A 251 -16.84 11.79 6.22
C LYS A 251 -18.00 11.04 6.86
N SER A 252 -18.93 10.54 6.03
CA SER A 252 -20.10 9.84 6.56
C SER A 252 -19.73 8.53 7.26
N LEU A 253 -20.54 8.13 8.24
CA LEU A 253 -20.35 6.88 8.97
C LEU A 253 -20.29 5.67 8.03
N ASP A 254 -21.17 5.63 7.02
CA ASP A 254 -21.20 4.58 5.98
C ASP A 254 -19.89 4.48 5.20
N GLN A 255 -19.38 5.62 4.69
CA GLN A 255 -18.12 5.64 3.94
C GLN A 255 -16.95 5.14 4.80
N ARG A 256 -16.92 5.55 6.07
CA ARG A 256 -15.84 5.21 7.01
C ARG A 256 -15.85 3.73 7.38
N ILE A 257 -17.01 3.16 7.74
CA ILE A 257 -17.08 1.74 8.10
C ILE A 257 -16.74 0.84 6.89
N ARG A 258 -17.24 1.17 5.70
CA ARG A 258 -16.92 0.42 4.47
C ARG A 258 -15.44 0.51 4.11
N SER A 259 -14.83 1.69 4.29
CA SER A 259 -13.39 1.87 4.09
C SER A 259 -12.54 1.08 5.10
N TYR A 260 -12.98 1.03 6.36
CA TYR A 260 -12.34 0.21 7.38
C TYR A 260 -12.40 -1.28 7.05
N LEU A 261 -13.58 -1.78 6.65
CA LEU A 261 -13.80 -3.18 6.30
C LEU A 261 -13.04 -3.58 5.01
N ASP A 262 -12.92 -2.71 4.00
CA ASP A 262 -12.13 -3.02 2.79
C ASP A 262 -10.67 -3.30 3.15
N ILE A 263 -10.01 -2.33 3.78
CA ILE A 263 -8.56 -2.42 4.01
C ILE A 263 -8.20 -3.48 5.07
N ASN A 264 -9.07 -3.73 6.05
CA ASN A 264 -8.80 -4.68 7.13
C ASN A 264 -9.35 -6.10 6.89
N CYS A 265 -10.35 -6.28 6.02
CA CYS A 265 -11.09 -7.55 5.95
C CYS A 265 -11.34 -8.06 4.52
N ALA A 266 -11.51 -7.20 3.51
CA ALA A 266 -11.95 -7.62 2.17
C ALA A 266 -11.00 -8.58 1.46
N HIS A 267 -9.70 -8.51 1.73
CA HIS A 267 -8.72 -9.42 1.13
C HIS A 267 -8.95 -10.89 1.55
N CYS A 268 -9.56 -11.13 2.73
CA CYS A 268 -9.98 -12.45 3.18
C CYS A 268 -11.44 -12.76 2.85
N HIS A 269 -12.33 -11.77 3.00
CA HIS A 269 -13.78 -11.89 2.81
C HIS A 269 -14.20 -11.41 1.42
N ASN A 270 -13.84 -12.20 0.41
CA ASN A 270 -14.25 -12.04 -0.99
C ASN A 270 -14.49 -13.44 -1.60
N GLU A 271 -14.71 -13.56 -2.91
CA GLU A 271 -14.97 -14.86 -3.56
C GLU A 271 -13.80 -15.86 -3.52
N THR A 272 -12.57 -15.36 -3.51
CA THR A 272 -11.35 -16.18 -3.67
C THR A 272 -10.40 -16.10 -2.47
N GLY A 273 -10.76 -15.35 -1.43
CA GLY A 273 -9.98 -15.16 -0.22
C GLY A 273 -10.12 -16.29 0.80
N HIS A 274 -9.31 -16.26 1.85
CA HIS A 274 -9.26 -17.31 2.88
C HIS A 274 -10.59 -17.53 3.62
N CYS A 275 -11.40 -16.48 3.76
CA CYS A 275 -12.68 -16.51 4.46
C CYS A 275 -13.88 -16.56 3.50
N ASN A 276 -13.69 -17.02 2.25
CA ASN A 276 -14.75 -17.06 1.24
C ASN A 276 -15.92 -18.00 1.57
N TYR A 277 -15.73 -18.91 2.53
CA TYR A 277 -16.77 -19.79 3.04
C TYR A 277 -17.86 -19.05 3.84
N LEU A 278 -17.62 -17.81 4.27
CA LEU A 278 -18.61 -16.99 4.96
C LEU A 278 -19.46 -16.19 3.96
N PRO A 279 -20.75 -15.97 4.26
CA PRO A 279 -21.68 -15.26 3.38
C PRO A 279 -21.54 -13.73 3.48
N ILE A 280 -20.31 -13.21 3.40
CA ILE A 280 -20.00 -11.76 3.39
C ILE A 280 -18.92 -11.44 2.37
N LYS A 281 -19.02 -10.25 1.77
CA LYS A 281 -18.10 -9.73 0.76
C LYS A 281 -17.77 -8.29 1.10
N LEU A 282 -16.58 -8.08 1.66
CA LEU A 282 -16.27 -6.84 2.40
C LEU A 282 -15.54 -5.79 1.56
N ALA A 283 -15.40 -5.98 0.25
CA ALA A 283 -14.80 -4.98 -0.62
C ALA A 283 -15.64 -3.69 -0.64
N TYR A 284 -14.99 -2.54 -0.75
CA TYR A 284 -15.67 -1.25 -0.77
C TYR A 284 -16.72 -1.15 -1.90
N SER A 285 -16.41 -1.75 -3.05
CA SER A 285 -17.29 -1.86 -4.22
C SER A 285 -18.52 -2.74 -3.99
N GLU A 286 -18.49 -3.67 -3.03
CA GLU A 286 -19.54 -4.67 -2.78
C GLU A 286 -20.42 -4.31 -1.57
N THR A 287 -19.88 -3.51 -0.64
CA THR A 287 -20.51 -3.19 0.65
C THR A 287 -21.54 -2.06 0.60
N ALA A 288 -21.93 -1.60 -0.59
CA ALA A 288 -23.13 -0.81 -0.76
C ALA A 288 -24.40 -1.64 -0.49
N ASP A 289 -24.32 -2.97 -0.67
CA ASP A 289 -25.35 -3.92 -0.29
C ASP A 289 -25.20 -4.33 1.19
N PRO A 290 -26.20 -4.07 2.07
CA PRO A 290 -26.18 -4.50 3.46
C PRO A 290 -26.03 -6.01 3.66
N LEU A 291 -26.45 -6.84 2.70
CA LEU A 291 -26.28 -8.30 2.79
C LEU A 291 -24.80 -8.69 2.74
N ASN A 292 -24.01 -8.02 1.92
CA ASN A 292 -22.56 -8.22 1.83
C ASN A 292 -21.84 -7.81 3.13
N LEU A 293 -22.41 -6.87 3.88
CA LEU A 293 -21.96 -6.49 5.22
C LEU A 293 -22.43 -7.47 6.33
N GLY A 294 -23.27 -8.44 5.99
CA GLY A 294 -23.80 -9.45 6.91
C GLY A 294 -24.99 -8.98 7.74
N VAL A 295 -25.65 -7.89 7.36
CA VAL A 295 -26.85 -7.38 8.05
C VAL A 295 -27.98 -8.40 7.93
N CYS A 296 -28.45 -8.90 9.07
CA CYS A 296 -29.44 -9.97 9.18
C CYS A 296 -29.06 -11.28 8.51
N ILE A 297 -27.76 -11.55 8.37
CA ILE A 297 -27.26 -12.83 7.87
C ILE A 297 -26.92 -13.74 9.05
N VAL A 298 -27.57 -14.91 9.10
CA VAL A 298 -27.18 -15.97 10.03
C VAL A 298 -25.88 -16.61 9.53
N PRO A 299 -24.83 -16.71 10.38
CA PRO A 299 -23.58 -17.32 9.97
C PRO A 299 -23.78 -18.81 9.70
N ASN A 300 -23.17 -19.31 8.62
CA ASN A 300 -23.16 -20.73 8.26
C ASN A 300 -22.12 -21.57 9.03
N ILE A 301 -21.53 -20.98 10.07
CA ILE A 301 -20.60 -21.63 10.99
C ILE A 301 -21.12 -21.52 12.42
N ASN A 302 -20.68 -22.45 13.26
CA ASN A 302 -21.05 -22.45 14.65
C ASN A 302 -20.43 -21.24 15.39
N ILE A 303 -21.28 -20.36 15.90
CA ILE A 303 -20.92 -19.17 16.69
C ILE A 303 -20.81 -19.45 18.20
N SER A 304 -20.85 -20.70 18.63
CA SER A 304 -20.72 -21.10 20.05
C SER A 304 -19.36 -20.77 20.72
N GLY A 305 -18.40 -20.21 19.98
CA GLY A 305 -17.15 -19.70 20.56
C GLY A 305 -17.33 -18.50 21.50
N PHE A 306 -18.50 -17.84 21.46
CA PHE A 306 -18.85 -16.74 22.34
C PHE A 306 -19.60 -17.24 23.60
N VAL A 307 -18.87 -17.80 24.56
CA VAL A 307 -19.48 -18.33 25.80
C VAL A 307 -20.14 -17.19 26.58
N GLY A 308 -21.46 -17.28 26.78
CA GLY A 308 -22.24 -16.29 27.53
C GLY A 308 -22.82 -15.14 26.70
N GLU A 309 -22.65 -15.16 25.38
CA GLU A 309 -23.18 -14.12 24.49
C GLU A 309 -24.32 -14.68 23.60
N GLU A 310 -25.41 -13.92 23.46
CA GLU A 310 -26.53 -14.26 22.58
C GLU A 310 -26.25 -13.88 21.11
N VAL A 311 -25.08 -14.24 20.58
CA VAL A 311 -24.77 -13.97 19.18
C VAL A 311 -25.74 -14.77 18.30
N THR A 312 -26.41 -14.10 17.36
CA THR A 312 -27.40 -14.75 16.47
C THR A 312 -27.09 -14.54 15.00
N HIS A 313 -26.57 -13.37 14.61
CA HIS A 313 -26.27 -13.01 13.23
C HIS A 313 -24.85 -12.44 13.10
N ILE A 314 -24.38 -12.31 11.86
CA ILE A 314 -23.14 -11.59 11.57
C ILE A 314 -23.26 -10.13 12.03
N VAL A 315 -24.36 -9.47 11.65
CA VAL A 315 -24.77 -8.15 12.14
C VAL A 315 -26.28 -8.13 12.39
N VAL A 316 -26.68 -7.66 13.58
CA VAL A 316 -28.08 -7.37 13.95
C VAL A 316 -28.24 -5.85 14.06
N PRO A 317 -29.16 -5.22 13.32
CA PRO A 317 -29.45 -3.80 13.45
C PRO A 317 -29.71 -3.37 14.89
N ASN A 318 -29.12 -2.25 15.29
CA ASN A 318 -29.24 -1.68 16.63
C ASN A 318 -28.89 -2.64 17.79
N ASN A 319 -28.12 -3.70 17.53
CA ASN A 319 -27.76 -4.66 18.57
C ASN A 319 -26.34 -5.25 18.38
N PRO A 320 -25.29 -4.53 18.82
CA PRO A 320 -23.92 -5.03 18.81
C PRO A 320 -23.76 -6.33 19.61
N GLY A 321 -24.50 -6.47 20.72
CA GLY A 321 -24.42 -7.64 21.60
C GLY A 321 -24.87 -8.96 20.94
N LYS A 322 -25.70 -8.88 19.89
CA LYS A 322 -26.12 -10.05 19.09
C LYS A 322 -25.36 -10.20 17.77
N SER A 323 -24.39 -9.33 17.50
CA SER A 323 -23.67 -9.23 16.23
C SER A 323 -22.28 -9.87 16.33
N ALA A 324 -22.04 -10.95 15.58
CA ALA A 324 -20.74 -11.62 15.58
C ALA A 324 -19.60 -10.70 15.15
N MET A 325 -19.82 -9.81 14.16
CA MET A 325 -18.80 -8.88 13.68
C MET A 325 -18.23 -8.01 14.81
N TYR A 326 -19.11 -7.45 15.65
CA TYR A 326 -18.72 -6.63 16.80
C TYR A 326 -17.84 -7.43 17.78
N HIS A 327 -18.28 -8.62 18.19
CA HIS A 327 -17.55 -9.43 19.16
C HIS A 327 -16.18 -9.90 18.65
N ARG A 328 -16.07 -10.26 17.36
CA ARG A 328 -14.78 -10.61 16.76
C ARG A 328 -13.83 -9.41 16.69
N ILE A 329 -14.31 -8.21 16.35
CA ILE A 329 -13.49 -6.99 16.30
C ILE A 329 -13.03 -6.55 17.69
N LYS A 330 -13.87 -6.74 18.72
CA LYS A 330 -13.58 -6.39 20.12
C LYS A 330 -12.69 -7.38 20.85
N SER A 331 -12.62 -8.64 20.41
CA SER A 331 -11.85 -9.67 21.09
C SER A 331 -10.35 -9.65 20.74
N ASP A 332 -9.48 -9.91 21.71
CA ASP A 332 -8.06 -10.22 21.53
C ASP A 332 -7.76 -11.73 21.63
N LEU A 333 -8.72 -12.53 22.10
CA LEU A 333 -8.64 -14.00 22.13
C LEU A 333 -8.45 -14.56 20.72
N GLU A 334 -7.40 -15.35 20.54
CA GLU A 334 -6.93 -15.82 19.23
C GLU A 334 -7.97 -16.57 18.41
N ASN A 335 -8.79 -17.40 19.05
CA ASN A 335 -9.86 -18.18 18.41
C ASN A 335 -11.11 -17.34 18.05
N ILE A 336 -11.23 -16.12 18.58
CA ILE A 336 -12.40 -15.25 18.41
C ILE A 336 -12.07 -14.00 17.59
N ARG A 337 -10.89 -13.44 17.75
CA ARG A 337 -10.53 -12.14 17.18
C ARG A 337 -10.60 -12.11 15.66
N MET A 338 -10.89 -10.93 15.13
CA MET A 338 -10.69 -10.57 13.73
C MET A 338 -9.97 -9.22 13.61
N PRO A 339 -9.01 -9.08 12.68
CA PRO A 339 -8.39 -10.15 11.89
C PRO A 339 -7.70 -11.23 12.74
N MET A 340 -7.66 -12.48 12.25
CA MET A 340 -7.11 -13.63 13.01
C MET A 340 -5.59 -13.53 13.20
N ILE A 341 -4.91 -12.96 12.20
CA ILE A 341 -3.46 -12.82 12.10
C ILE A 341 -3.11 -11.33 11.91
N GLY A 342 -1.93 -10.93 12.36
CA GLY A 342 -1.43 -9.56 12.19
C GLY A 342 -1.94 -8.57 13.25
N ARG A 343 -2.63 -9.06 14.29
CA ARG A 343 -2.89 -8.30 15.52
C ARG A 343 -2.94 -9.20 16.75
N SER A 344 -2.67 -8.60 17.89
CA SER A 344 -2.81 -9.13 19.25
C SER A 344 -3.54 -8.15 20.18
N LEU A 345 -3.63 -6.88 19.81
CA LEU A 345 -4.39 -5.86 20.54
C LEU A 345 -5.78 -5.62 19.91
N VAL A 346 -6.69 -5.14 20.74
CA VAL A 346 -7.96 -4.58 20.29
C VAL A 346 -7.70 -3.22 19.60
N HIS A 347 -8.38 -2.97 18.49
CA HIS A 347 -8.38 -1.68 17.82
C HIS A 347 -9.59 -0.88 18.30
N ASP A 348 -9.42 -0.06 19.32
CA ASP A 348 -10.52 0.61 20.03
C ASP A 348 -11.34 1.53 19.11
N GLU A 349 -10.67 2.19 18.17
CA GLU A 349 -11.29 3.04 17.17
C GLU A 349 -12.21 2.25 16.23
N ALA A 350 -11.82 1.02 15.86
CA ALA A 350 -12.67 0.14 15.07
C ALA A 350 -13.85 -0.40 15.87
N VAL A 351 -13.65 -0.78 17.13
CA VAL A 351 -14.77 -1.19 18.01
C VAL A 351 -15.79 -0.07 18.10
N THR A 352 -15.33 1.16 18.29
CA THR A 352 -16.19 2.35 18.34
C THR A 352 -16.92 2.58 17.02
N LEU A 353 -16.21 2.57 15.90
CA LEU A 353 -16.78 2.76 14.56
C LEU A 353 -17.82 1.70 14.21
N THR A 354 -17.52 0.42 14.45
CA THR A 354 -18.46 -0.69 14.22
C THR A 354 -19.67 -0.59 15.14
N THR A 355 -19.49 -0.21 16.41
CA THR A 355 -20.62 -0.02 17.35
C THR A 355 -21.56 1.08 16.87
N GLN A 356 -21.01 2.23 16.48
CA GLN A 356 -21.77 3.36 15.95
C GLN A 356 -22.55 2.96 14.70
N TRP A 357 -21.89 2.26 13.77
CA TRP A 357 -22.53 1.78 12.55
C TRP A 357 -23.67 0.80 12.85
N ILE A 358 -23.45 -0.23 13.67
CA ILE A 358 -24.50 -1.19 14.03
C ILE A 358 -25.70 -0.49 14.70
N ASN A 359 -25.43 0.45 15.62
CA ASN A 359 -26.47 1.22 16.29
C ASN A 359 -27.24 2.17 15.36
N SER A 360 -26.67 2.53 14.21
CA SER A 360 -27.33 3.37 13.20
C SER A 360 -28.23 2.60 12.24
N LEU A 361 -28.12 1.26 12.21
CA LEU A 361 -28.95 0.43 11.35
C LEU A 361 -30.37 0.32 11.92
N GLU A 362 -31.35 0.45 11.04
CA GLU A 362 -32.78 0.31 11.36
C GLU A 362 -33.31 -1.08 10.97
N GLY A 363 -34.42 -1.49 11.58
CA GLY A 363 -35.12 -2.75 11.28
C GLY A 363 -34.84 -3.88 12.27
N GLU A 364 -35.49 -5.02 12.04
CA GLU A 364 -35.33 -6.25 12.82
C GLU A 364 -34.96 -7.41 11.88
N CYS A 365 -34.10 -8.31 12.35
CA CYS A 365 -33.80 -9.55 11.63
C CYS A 365 -34.87 -10.57 11.94
N ASN A 366 -35.68 -10.93 10.94
CA ASN A 366 -36.73 -11.94 11.05
C ASN A 366 -36.22 -13.35 10.80
#